data_AF-A0A5Q2W2C7-F1
#
_entry.id   AF-A0A5Q2W2C7-F1
#
_cell.length_a   1.000
_cell.length_b   1.000
_cell.length_c   1.000
_cell.angle_alpha   90.00
_cell.angle_beta   90.00
_cell.angle_gamma   90.00
#
_symmetry.space_group_name_H-M   'P 1'
#
loop_
_entity.id
_entity.type
_entity.pdbx_description
1 polymer ?
#
loop_
_entity_poly.entity_id
_entity_poly.type
_entity_poly.pdbx_seq_one_letter_code
_entity_poly.pdbx_strand_id
1 'polypeptide(L)'
;MTTITVEDAWLLPAGGTLRRLSGALGSSATCGRRARIPCTSGTAGAPCGADRGRAWLTAAMAFGRRRSRSRTLLALALVVAAGLALQTARTLPGSDVAGTVLYATALVLLIAALLPRLGATGSAALGTAVALAVEFAQLTPLPGVVVERIPSARLVLGSAFDPIDVLGLIAGGIAAWLLVRALDHPSRRAATPSP
;
A
#
# COMPACT_ATOMS: atom_id res chain seq x y z
N MET A 1 -41.90 22.67 0.25
CA MET A 1 -40.96 21.57 0.01
C MET A 1 -39.69 21.89 0.76
N THR A 2 -39.47 21.17 1.85
CA THR A 2 -38.56 21.51 2.94
C THR A 2 -37.13 21.04 2.61
N THR A 3 -36.18 21.96 2.68
CA THR A 3 -34.74 21.73 2.53
C THR A 3 -34.20 21.01 3.76
N ILE A 4 -33.55 19.87 3.58
CA ILE A 4 -32.78 19.17 4.62
C ILE A 4 -31.30 19.49 4.39
N THR A 5 -30.72 20.23 5.33
CA THR A 5 -29.28 20.51 5.42
C THR A 5 -28.56 19.38 6.16
N VAL A 6 -27.34 19.04 5.72
CA VAL A 6 -26.54 17.86 6.13
C VAL A 6 -25.55 18.20 7.26
N GLU A 7 -25.78 19.26 8.04
CA GLU A 7 -24.71 19.88 8.85
C GLU A 7 -24.71 19.64 10.36
N ASP A 8 -25.62 18.85 10.96
CA ASP A 8 -25.73 18.78 12.44
C ASP A 8 -25.70 17.36 13.06
N ALA A 9 -24.96 16.39 12.50
CA ALA A 9 -25.06 15.00 12.95
C ALA A 9 -23.92 14.43 13.83
N TRP A 10 -22.84 15.15 14.14
CA TRP A 10 -21.67 14.50 14.77
C TRP A 10 -21.02 15.21 15.96
N LEU A 11 -21.78 16.00 16.72
CA LEU A 11 -21.35 16.48 18.03
C LEU A 11 -22.42 16.26 19.09
N LEU A 12 -22.40 15.10 19.77
CA LEU A 12 -22.65 15.04 21.21
C LEU A 12 -21.87 13.89 21.88
N PRO A 13 -21.40 14.08 23.13
CA PRO A 13 -20.54 13.15 23.87
C PRO A 13 -21.32 12.29 24.90
N ALA A 14 -20.55 11.42 25.57
CA ALA A 14 -20.75 10.85 26.91
C ALA A 14 -21.23 9.39 27.01
N GLY A 15 -20.45 8.60 27.76
CA GLY A 15 -20.96 7.55 28.63
C GLY A 15 -20.67 6.11 28.19
N GLY A 16 -19.52 5.56 28.58
CA GLY A 16 -19.20 4.17 28.32
C GLY A 16 -17.96 3.66 29.05
N THR A 17 -18.02 3.62 30.37
CA THR A 17 -17.00 3.05 31.27
C THR A 17 -16.81 1.56 31.01
N LEU A 18 -15.65 1.14 30.48
CA LEU A 18 -15.24 -0.28 30.48
C LEU A 18 -13.89 -0.47 31.17
N ARG A 19 -14.01 -0.59 32.50
CA ARG A 19 -13.44 -1.63 33.36
C ARG A 19 -12.07 -2.20 32.96
N ARG A 20 -11.05 -1.75 33.70
CA ARG A 20 -9.80 -2.50 33.97
C ARG A 20 -10.12 -3.95 34.30
N LEU A 21 -9.55 -4.88 33.54
CA LEU A 21 -9.24 -6.22 34.03
C LEU A 21 -7.73 -6.27 34.30
N SER A 22 -7.37 -5.80 35.50
CA SER A 22 -6.14 -6.19 36.16
C SER A 22 -6.42 -7.51 36.89
N GLY A 23 -5.58 -8.52 36.67
CA GLY A 23 -5.43 -9.63 37.61
C GLY A 23 -5.62 -11.04 37.05
N ALA A 24 -4.53 -11.62 36.55
CA ALA A 24 -4.14 -13.02 36.78
C ALA A 24 -2.65 -13.11 36.41
N LEU A 25 -1.74 -12.82 37.33
CA LEU A 25 -1.13 -13.82 38.22
C LEU A 25 -0.47 -14.97 37.46
N GLY A 26 0.86 -14.97 37.50
CA GLY A 26 1.66 -16.19 37.52
C GLY A 26 2.00 -16.79 36.16
N SER A 27 3.25 -16.61 35.73
CA SER A 27 4.25 -17.67 35.94
C SER A 27 5.48 -17.33 35.11
N SER A 28 6.49 -16.84 35.80
CA SER A 28 7.89 -17.01 35.44
C SER A 28 8.16 -18.50 35.21
N ALA A 29 8.05 -18.96 33.97
CA ALA A 29 8.59 -20.24 33.55
C ALA A 29 10.12 -20.11 33.52
N THR A 30 10.69 -20.40 34.67
CA THR A 30 12.08 -20.75 34.88
C THR A 30 12.58 -21.67 33.79
N CYS A 31 13.79 -21.36 33.31
CA CYS A 31 14.65 -22.24 32.55
C CYS A 31 14.87 -23.54 33.35
N GLY A 32 14.00 -24.51 33.15
CA GLY A 32 13.97 -25.78 33.86
C GLY A 32 14.27 -26.93 32.91
N ARG A 33 15.51 -27.42 33.01
CA ARG A 33 15.92 -28.84 32.86
C ARG A 33 15.24 -29.67 31.76
N ARG A 34 16.05 -30.07 30.77
CA ARG A 34 15.83 -31.18 29.82
C ARG A 34 14.93 -32.29 30.37
N ALA A 35 13.63 -32.22 30.09
CA ALA A 35 12.78 -33.40 30.13
C ALA A 35 12.98 -34.14 28.81
N ARG A 36 13.79 -35.20 28.85
CA ARG A 36 13.79 -36.23 27.79
C ARG A 36 12.40 -36.86 27.79
N ILE A 37 11.59 -36.50 26.81
CA ILE A 37 10.32 -37.20 26.54
C ILE A 37 10.69 -38.61 26.08
N PRO A 38 10.14 -39.68 26.68
CA PRO A 38 10.35 -41.04 26.19
C PRO A 38 9.64 -41.17 24.84
N CYS A 39 10.39 -41.52 23.79
CA CYS A 39 9.81 -41.94 22.54
C CYS A 39 9.10 -43.28 22.75
N THR A 40 7.79 -43.25 22.99
CA THR A 40 6.96 -44.45 22.95
C THR A 40 6.77 -44.85 21.48
N SER A 41 7.53 -45.86 21.08
CA SER A 41 7.36 -46.56 19.80
C SER A 41 6.00 -47.23 19.73
N GLY A 42 5.19 -46.89 18.72
CA GLY A 42 4.01 -47.68 18.40
C GLY A 42 2.83 -46.88 17.89
N THR A 43 2.93 -46.39 16.64
CA THR A 43 1.87 -46.32 15.61
C THR A 43 2.36 -45.40 14.49
N ALA A 44 1.96 -45.73 13.26
CA ALA A 44 2.50 -45.21 12.02
C ALA A 44 2.52 -43.67 11.92
N GLY A 45 3.70 -43.11 11.65
CA GLY A 45 3.90 -42.26 10.48
C GLY A 45 3.33 -40.84 10.45
N ALA A 46 3.10 -40.17 11.58
CA ALA A 46 2.88 -38.71 11.57
C ALA A 46 4.21 -37.97 11.83
N PRO A 47 4.74 -37.16 10.90
CA PRO A 47 5.95 -36.39 11.17
C PRO A 47 5.66 -35.26 12.15
N CYS A 48 5.89 -35.51 13.45
CA CYS A 48 5.76 -34.55 14.56
C CYS A 48 6.67 -33.29 14.46
N GLY A 49 7.28 -33.02 13.31
CA GLY A 49 8.08 -31.82 13.03
C GLY A 49 7.68 -31.05 11.76
N ALA A 50 6.92 -31.67 10.84
CA ALA A 50 6.63 -31.07 9.53
C ALA A 50 5.55 -29.97 9.61
N ASP A 51 4.56 -30.13 10.47
CA ASP A 51 3.46 -29.16 10.62
C ASP A 51 3.90 -27.85 11.30
N ARG A 52 4.85 -27.94 12.24
CA ARG A 52 5.45 -26.75 12.85
C ARG A 52 6.22 -25.95 11.80
N GLY A 53 7.04 -26.58 10.97
CA GLY A 53 7.81 -25.89 9.92
C GLY A 53 6.92 -25.13 8.93
N ARG A 54 5.80 -25.73 8.51
CA ARG A 54 4.83 -25.10 7.58
C ARG A 54 4.09 -23.91 8.22
N ALA A 55 3.71 -24.02 9.49
CA ALA A 55 3.06 -22.94 10.23
C ALA A 55 3.99 -21.71 10.42
N TRP A 56 5.27 -21.93 10.73
CA TRP A 56 6.25 -20.84 10.85
C TRP A 56 6.51 -20.13 9.52
N LEU A 57 6.62 -20.89 8.41
CA LEU A 57 6.81 -20.32 7.07
C LEU A 57 5.61 -19.46 6.63
N THR A 58 4.38 -19.92 6.86
CA THR A 58 3.17 -19.17 6.50
C THR A 58 3.01 -17.88 7.32
N ALA A 59 3.27 -17.93 8.62
CA ALA A 59 3.28 -16.76 9.49
C ALA A 59 4.37 -15.75 9.07
N ALA A 60 5.61 -16.20 8.86
CA ALA A 60 6.71 -15.35 8.41
C ALA A 60 6.42 -14.69 7.05
N MET A 61 5.86 -15.43 6.10
CA MET A 61 5.42 -14.89 4.81
C MET A 61 4.27 -13.86 4.96
N ALA A 62 3.32 -14.11 5.86
CA ALA A 62 2.23 -13.17 6.12
C ALA A 62 2.73 -11.86 6.75
N PHE A 63 3.66 -11.94 7.71
CA PHE A 63 4.33 -10.77 8.29
C PHE A 63 5.16 -10.00 7.24
N GLY A 64 5.91 -10.70 6.39
CA GLY A 64 6.65 -10.08 5.28
C GLY A 64 5.76 -9.33 4.30
N ARG A 65 4.61 -9.93 3.92
CA ARG A 65 3.60 -9.28 3.06
C ARG A 65 2.96 -8.07 3.72
N ARG A 66 2.58 -8.15 5.01
CA ARG A 66 1.98 -7.02 5.76
C ARG A 66 2.96 -5.85 5.87
N ARG A 67 4.24 -6.13 6.14
CA ARG A 67 5.28 -5.10 6.28
C ARG A 67 5.64 -4.42 4.96
N SER A 68 5.69 -5.17 3.85
CA SER A 68 5.87 -4.59 2.51
C SER A 68 4.69 -3.67 2.18
N ARG A 69 3.45 -4.15 2.38
CA ARG A 69 2.24 -3.33 2.14
C ARG A 69 2.18 -2.04 2.96
N SER A 70 2.51 -2.08 4.25
CA SER A 70 2.53 -0.86 5.08
C SER A 70 3.57 0.15 4.61
N ARG A 71 4.73 -0.31 4.15
CA ARG A 71 5.77 0.57 3.58
C ARG A 71 5.31 1.20 2.28
N THR A 72 4.69 0.42 1.39
CA THR A 72 4.14 0.93 0.13
C THR A 72 3.04 1.96 0.37
N LEU A 73 2.14 1.71 1.34
CA LEU A 73 1.10 2.67 1.71
C LEU A 73 1.67 3.96 2.32
N LEU A 74 2.69 3.85 3.17
CA LEU A 74 3.37 5.03 3.70
C LEU A 74 4.02 5.84 2.57
N ALA A 75 4.72 5.16 1.65
CA ALA A 75 5.34 5.82 0.52
C ALA A 75 4.30 6.50 -0.39
N LEU A 76 3.16 5.84 -0.64
CA LEU A 76 2.02 6.43 -1.34
C LEU A 76 1.52 7.71 -0.63
N ALA A 77 1.33 7.66 0.68
CA ALA A 77 0.88 8.81 1.46
C ALA A 77 1.85 9.99 1.36
N LEU A 78 3.17 9.72 1.39
CA LEU A 78 4.21 10.74 1.23
C LEU A 78 4.20 11.36 -0.17
N VAL A 79 4.03 10.55 -1.22
CA VAL A 79 3.95 11.04 -2.62
C VAL A 79 2.69 11.89 -2.81
N VAL A 80 1.55 11.48 -2.25
CA VAL A 80 0.31 12.27 -2.28
C VAL A 80 0.49 13.58 -1.53
N ALA A 81 1.09 13.56 -0.34
CA ALA A 81 1.39 14.77 0.43
C ALA A 81 2.33 15.70 -0.33
N ALA A 82 3.34 15.17 -1.03
CA ALA A 82 4.24 15.95 -1.87
C ALA A 82 3.49 16.59 -3.06
N GLY A 83 2.59 15.85 -3.72
CA GLY A 83 1.76 16.41 -4.80
C GLY A 83 0.81 17.50 -4.32
N LEU A 84 0.22 17.33 -3.13
CA LEU A 84 -0.59 18.36 -2.49
C LEU A 84 0.24 19.57 -2.07
N ALA A 85 1.47 19.38 -1.60
CA ALA A 85 2.37 20.48 -1.30
C ALA A 85 2.80 21.22 -2.59
N LEU A 86 3.03 20.49 -3.68
CA LEU A 86 3.36 21.09 -4.98
C LEU A 86 2.24 22.01 -5.49
N GLN A 87 0.99 21.76 -5.08
CA GLN A 87 -0.15 22.64 -5.36
C GLN A 87 0.10 24.09 -4.91
N THR A 88 0.82 24.30 -3.80
CA THR A 88 1.11 25.64 -3.26
C THR A 88 2.19 26.37 -4.08
N ALA A 89 2.81 25.70 -5.03
CA ALA A 89 3.93 26.19 -5.82
C ALA A 89 3.71 26.04 -7.33
N ARG A 90 2.44 25.95 -7.78
CA ARG A 90 2.07 25.78 -9.20
C ARG A 90 2.56 26.87 -10.16
N THR A 91 2.98 28.02 -9.64
CA THR A 91 3.53 29.09 -10.48
C THR A 91 5.00 28.89 -10.80
N LEU A 92 5.67 27.91 -10.17
CA LEU A 92 7.08 27.62 -10.44
C LEU A 92 7.25 26.90 -11.78
N PRO A 93 8.31 27.23 -12.55
CA PRO A 93 8.68 26.48 -13.75
C PRO A 93 8.85 24.99 -13.44
N GLY A 94 8.26 24.13 -14.27
CA GLY A 94 8.37 22.67 -14.14
C GLY A 94 7.46 22.04 -13.08
N SER A 95 6.63 22.82 -12.39
CA SER A 95 5.66 22.28 -11.43
C SER A 95 4.62 21.35 -12.09
N ASP A 96 4.26 21.59 -13.35
CA ASP A 96 3.38 20.70 -14.11
C ASP A 96 4.02 19.32 -14.32
N VAL A 97 5.25 19.28 -14.85
CA VAL A 97 6.01 18.04 -15.07
C VAL A 97 6.21 17.29 -13.75
N ALA A 98 6.57 17.99 -12.67
CA ALA A 98 6.74 17.39 -11.36
C ALA A 98 5.41 16.81 -10.83
N GLY A 99 4.29 17.50 -11.06
CA GLY A 99 2.95 17.01 -10.74
C GLY A 99 2.62 15.73 -11.49
N THR A 100 2.89 15.69 -12.79
CA THR A 100 2.68 14.52 -13.65
C THR A 100 3.48 13.30 -13.18
N VAL A 101 4.76 13.50 -12.84
CA VAL A 101 5.62 12.44 -12.27
C VAL A 101 5.05 11.92 -10.94
N LEU A 102 4.65 12.81 -10.04
CA LEU A 102 4.07 12.45 -8.74
C LEU A 102 2.74 11.71 -8.88
N TYR A 103 1.89 12.13 -9.82
CA TYR A 103 0.62 11.48 -10.14
C TYR A 103 0.83 10.03 -10.61
N ALA A 104 1.68 9.81 -11.62
CA ALA A 104 1.98 8.47 -12.11
C ALA A 104 2.61 7.59 -11.02
N THR A 105 3.50 8.18 -10.21
CA THR A 105 4.12 7.49 -9.08
C THR A 105 3.07 7.02 -8.07
N ALA A 106 2.14 7.90 -7.69
CA ALA A 106 1.06 7.59 -6.76
C ALA A 106 0.14 6.48 -7.31
N LEU A 107 -0.23 6.54 -8.59
CA LEU A 107 -1.08 5.54 -9.22
C LEU A 107 -0.43 4.14 -9.22
N VAL A 108 0.85 4.05 -9.55
CA VAL A 108 1.59 2.78 -9.50
C VAL A 108 1.69 2.25 -8.07
N LEU A 109 1.99 3.12 -7.09
CA LEU A 109 2.07 2.71 -5.67
C LEU A 109 0.71 2.24 -5.13
N LEU A 110 -0.38 2.88 -5.56
CA LEU A 110 -1.75 2.46 -5.24
C LEU A 110 -2.02 1.06 -5.80
N ILE A 111 -1.68 0.80 -7.06
CA ILE A 111 -1.81 -0.53 -7.67
C ILE A 111 -0.95 -1.55 -6.95
N ALA A 112 0.31 -1.23 -6.63
CA ALA A 112 1.18 -2.13 -5.88
C ALA A 112 0.63 -2.47 -4.48
N ALA A 113 0.01 -1.50 -3.81
CA ALA A 113 -0.63 -1.71 -2.51
C ALA A 113 -1.92 -2.54 -2.61
N LEU A 114 -2.73 -2.33 -3.64
CA LEU A 114 -4.00 -3.03 -3.84
C LEU A 114 -3.83 -4.44 -4.44
N LEU A 115 -2.91 -4.60 -5.40
CA LEU A 115 -2.64 -5.82 -6.15
C LEU A 115 -1.19 -6.31 -5.95
N PRO A 116 -0.80 -6.73 -4.73
CA PRO A 116 0.57 -7.16 -4.44
C PRO A 116 1.02 -8.40 -5.23
N ARG A 117 0.09 -9.10 -5.89
CA ARG A 117 0.38 -10.26 -6.75
C ARG A 117 1.09 -9.88 -8.06
N LEU A 118 0.97 -8.63 -8.51
CA LEU A 118 1.59 -8.14 -9.75
C LEU A 118 3.10 -7.94 -9.63
N GLY A 119 3.62 -7.82 -8.40
CA GLY A 119 5.00 -7.44 -8.14
C GLY A 119 5.33 -6.02 -8.65
N ALA A 120 6.59 -5.62 -8.55
CA ALA A 120 7.02 -4.28 -8.93
C ALA A 120 6.79 -3.99 -10.42
N THR A 121 7.21 -4.89 -11.30
CA THR A 121 7.11 -4.70 -12.76
C THR A 121 5.67 -4.68 -13.25
N GLY A 122 4.82 -5.62 -12.77
CA GLY A 122 3.42 -5.65 -13.18
C GLY A 122 2.64 -4.43 -12.67
N SER A 123 2.92 -3.96 -11.46
CA SER A 123 2.29 -2.74 -10.92
C SER A 123 2.71 -1.50 -11.67
N ALA A 124 4.01 -1.37 -12.01
CA ALA A 124 4.53 -0.25 -12.79
C ALA A 124 3.96 -0.24 -14.21
N ALA A 125 3.92 -1.39 -14.88
CA ALA A 125 3.34 -1.51 -16.21
C ALA A 125 1.85 -1.15 -16.21
N LEU A 126 1.06 -1.73 -15.29
CA LEU A 126 -0.37 -1.47 -15.21
C LEU A 126 -0.67 0.00 -14.86
N GLY A 127 0.01 0.57 -13.85
CA GLY A 127 -0.24 1.95 -13.45
C GLY A 127 0.18 2.95 -14.50
N THR A 128 1.33 2.76 -15.15
CA THR A 128 1.76 3.62 -16.25
C THR A 128 0.82 3.49 -17.44
N ALA A 129 0.37 2.28 -17.78
CA ALA A 129 -0.59 2.08 -18.87
C ALA A 129 -1.94 2.74 -18.59
N VAL A 130 -2.45 2.66 -17.35
CA VAL A 130 -3.68 3.35 -16.95
C VAL A 130 -3.50 4.86 -17.02
N ALA A 131 -2.39 5.41 -16.52
CA ALA A 131 -2.09 6.83 -16.63
C ALA A 131 -2.03 7.29 -18.09
N LEU A 132 -1.31 6.57 -18.95
CA LEU A 132 -1.23 6.87 -20.38
C LEU A 132 -2.60 6.76 -21.06
N ALA A 133 -3.42 5.78 -20.69
CA ALA A 133 -4.77 5.65 -21.24
C ALA A 133 -5.65 6.85 -20.87
N VAL A 134 -5.53 7.37 -19.65
CA VAL A 134 -6.21 8.60 -19.23
C VAL A 134 -5.72 9.80 -20.04
N GLU A 135 -4.42 9.93 -20.23
CA GLU A 135 -3.80 11.00 -21.01
C GLU A 135 -4.25 10.95 -22.49
N PHE A 136 -4.22 9.78 -23.13
CA PHE A 136 -4.69 9.60 -24.50
C PHE A 136 -6.22 9.77 -24.64
N ALA A 137 -6.99 9.47 -23.61
CA ALA A 137 -8.44 9.71 -23.63
C ALA A 137 -8.78 11.20 -23.75
N GLN A 138 -7.87 12.10 -23.39
CA GLN A 138 -8.04 13.55 -23.57
C GLN A 138 -7.93 14.00 -25.04
N LEU A 139 -7.49 13.14 -25.95
CA LEU A 139 -7.64 13.37 -27.39
C LEU A 139 -9.10 13.21 -27.86
N THR A 140 -10.01 12.84 -26.95
CA THR A 140 -11.44 12.68 -27.21
C THR A 140 -12.27 13.66 -26.36
N PRO A 141 -13.54 13.94 -26.72
CA PRO A 141 -14.42 14.78 -25.91
C PRO A 141 -14.88 14.13 -24.59
N LEU A 142 -14.62 12.83 -24.40
CA LEU A 142 -15.17 12.03 -23.29
C LEU A 142 -14.83 12.57 -21.89
N PRO A 143 -13.60 13.03 -21.60
CA PRO A 143 -13.27 13.55 -20.27
C PRO A 143 -14.10 14.77 -19.90
N GLY A 144 -14.43 15.64 -20.87
CA GLY A 144 -15.29 16.81 -20.65
C GLY A 144 -16.67 16.42 -20.13
N VAL A 145 -17.29 15.41 -20.74
CA VAL A 145 -18.61 14.89 -20.36
C VAL A 145 -18.61 14.30 -18.93
N VAL A 146 -17.51 13.68 -18.51
CA VAL A 146 -17.38 13.12 -17.15
C VAL A 146 -17.20 14.23 -16.13
N VAL A 147 -16.38 15.23 -16.43
CA VAL A 147 -16.13 16.39 -15.55
C VAL A 147 -17.40 17.22 -15.33
N GLU A 148 -18.25 17.36 -16.35
CA GLU A 148 -19.55 18.04 -16.21
C GLU A 148 -20.46 17.36 -15.18
N ARG A 149 -20.37 16.03 -15.05
CA ARG A 149 -21.17 15.25 -14.10
C ARG A 149 -20.49 15.11 -12.73
N ILE A 150 -19.16 15.09 -12.70
CA ILE A 150 -18.34 14.90 -11.50
C ILE A 150 -17.19 15.92 -11.54
N PRO A 151 -17.37 17.12 -10.99
CA PRO A 151 -16.37 18.19 -11.07
C PRO A 151 -15.02 17.80 -10.47
N SER A 152 -15.02 16.95 -9.44
CA SER A 152 -13.80 16.42 -8.81
C SER A 152 -12.99 15.48 -9.71
N ALA A 153 -13.59 14.93 -10.78
CA ALA A 153 -12.88 14.06 -11.72
C ALA A 153 -11.76 14.79 -12.47
N ARG A 154 -11.78 16.13 -12.53
CA ARG A 154 -10.69 16.95 -13.07
C ARG A 154 -9.33 16.69 -12.43
N LEU A 155 -9.32 16.33 -11.14
CA LEU A 155 -8.09 16.00 -10.41
C LEU A 155 -7.45 14.69 -10.89
N VAL A 156 -8.24 13.80 -11.48
CA VAL A 156 -7.79 12.48 -11.96
C VAL A 156 -7.63 12.48 -13.49
N LEU A 157 -8.54 13.15 -14.20
CA LEU A 157 -8.61 13.15 -15.66
C LEU A 157 -7.64 14.13 -16.32
N GLY A 158 -7.13 15.15 -15.62
CA GLY A 158 -6.30 16.20 -16.24
C GLY A 158 -7.11 17.24 -17.03
N SER A 159 -6.42 18.18 -17.67
CA SER A 159 -7.04 19.28 -18.42
C SER A 159 -6.98 19.12 -19.93
N ALA A 160 -5.83 18.72 -20.49
CA ALA A 160 -5.60 18.59 -21.92
C ALA A 160 -4.32 17.79 -22.17
N PHE A 161 -4.28 17.10 -23.31
CA PHE A 161 -3.16 16.24 -23.67
C PHE A 161 -1.89 17.06 -23.89
N ASP A 162 -0.80 16.70 -23.21
CA ASP A 162 0.53 17.26 -23.42
C ASP A 162 1.54 16.14 -23.73
N PRO A 163 2.23 16.16 -24.88
CA PRO A 163 3.30 15.20 -25.18
C PRO A 163 4.40 15.15 -24.10
N ILE A 164 4.67 16.25 -23.39
CA ILE A 164 5.65 16.28 -22.30
C ILE A 164 5.14 15.47 -21.10
N ASP A 165 3.83 15.46 -20.87
CA ASP A 165 3.25 14.67 -19.78
C ASP A 165 3.45 13.18 -19.99
N VAL A 166 3.45 12.69 -21.24
CA VAL A 166 3.80 11.29 -21.54
C VAL A 166 5.17 10.92 -20.96
N LEU A 167 6.18 11.80 -21.09
CA LEU A 167 7.50 11.57 -20.51
C LEU A 167 7.45 11.60 -18.97
N GLY A 168 6.68 12.51 -18.40
CA GLY A 168 6.43 12.58 -16.95
C GLY A 168 5.78 11.32 -16.40
N LEU A 169 4.79 10.77 -17.11
CA LEU A 169 4.09 9.55 -16.72
C LEU A 169 5.02 8.32 -16.76
N ILE A 170 5.84 8.20 -17.80
CA ILE A 170 6.87 7.15 -17.89
C ILE A 170 7.90 7.30 -16.77
N ALA A 171 8.38 8.52 -16.52
CA ALA A 171 9.35 8.79 -15.45
C ALA A 171 8.79 8.45 -14.06
N GLY A 172 7.53 8.81 -13.78
CA GLY A 172 6.84 8.43 -12.55
C GLY A 172 6.66 6.92 -12.41
N GLY A 173 6.36 6.22 -13.51
CA GLY A 173 6.32 4.77 -13.55
C GLY A 173 7.66 4.12 -13.17
N ILE A 174 8.76 4.64 -13.71
CA ILE A 174 10.13 4.18 -13.37
C ILE A 174 10.47 4.47 -11.91
N ALA A 175 10.16 5.68 -11.42
CA ALA A 175 10.40 6.07 -10.03
C ALA A 175 9.66 5.15 -9.05
N ALA A 176 8.38 4.89 -9.30
CA ALA A 176 7.59 3.97 -8.49
C ALA A 176 8.10 2.52 -8.57
N TRP A 177 8.52 2.06 -9.75
CA TRP A 177 9.11 0.74 -9.91
C TRP A 177 10.36 0.57 -9.03
N LEU A 178 11.27 1.54 -9.05
CA LEU A 178 12.47 1.56 -8.21
C LEU A 178 12.09 1.55 -6.72
N LEU A 179 11.12 2.36 -6.34
CA LEU A 179 10.65 2.46 -4.96
C LEU A 179 10.07 1.14 -4.47
N VAL A 180 9.15 0.50 -5.23
CA VAL A 180 8.59 -0.80 -4.84
C VAL A 180 9.68 -1.86 -4.71
N ARG A 181 10.64 -1.91 -5.64
CA ARG A 181 11.79 -2.83 -5.54
C ARG A 181 12.63 -2.58 -4.29
N ALA A 182 12.88 -1.31 -3.96
CA ALA A 182 13.64 -0.94 -2.77
C ALA A 182 12.91 -1.30 -1.48
N LEU A 183 11.57 -1.23 -1.45
CA LEU A 183 10.77 -1.60 -0.28
C LEU A 183 10.68 -3.12 -0.06
N ASP A 184 10.82 -3.92 -1.13
CA ASP A 184 10.78 -5.39 -1.10
C ASP A 184 12.14 -6.05 -0.79
N HIS A 185 13.27 -5.40 -1.14
CA HIS A 185 14.64 -5.93 -0.94
C HIS A 185 15.09 -6.19 0.52
N PRO A 186 14.69 -5.42 1.56
CA PRO A 186 15.22 -5.55 2.92
C PRO A 186 14.90 -6.89 3.59
N SER A 187 13.84 -7.57 3.14
CA SER A 187 13.34 -8.79 3.77
C SER A 187 14.11 -10.05 3.35
N ARG A 188 14.92 -10.00 2.28
CA ARG A 188 15.66 -11.18 1.77
C ARG A 188 17.03 -11.40 2.42
N ARG A 189 17.66 -10.35 2.98
CA ARG A 189 19.00 -10.44 3.58
C ARG A 189 19.04 -11.07 4.97
N ALA A 190 17.90 -11.18 5.66
CA ALA A 190 17.82 -11.76 7.00
C ALA A 190 17.71 -13.30 7.00
N ALA A 191 17.69 -13.94 5.82
CA ALA A 191 17.43 -15.38 5.67
C ALA A 191 18.67 -16.19 5.22
N THR A 192 19.88 -15.70 5.46
CA THR A 192 21.10 -16.50 5.31
C THR A 192 21.38 -17.21 6.64
N PRO A 193 21.09 -18.51 6.79
CA PRO A 193 21.61 -19.28 7.91
C PRO A 193 23.14 -19.36 7.78
N SER A 194 23.86 -19.03 8.86
CA SER A 194 25.31 -19.27 8.96
C SER A 194 25.61 -20.78 8.85
N PRO A 195 26.77 -21.15 8.26
CA PRO A 195 27.20 -22.54 8.11
C PRO A 195 27.47 -23.23 9.46
#